data_AF-A0AAD0XR00-F1
#
_entry.id   AF-A0AAD0XR00-F1
#
_cell.length_a   1.000
_cell.length_b   1.000
_cell.length_c   1.000
_cell.angle_alpha   90.00
_cell.angle_beta   90.00
_cell.angle_gamma   90.00
#
_symmetry.space_group_name_H-M   'P 1'
#
loop_
_entity.id
_entity.type
_entity.pdbx_description
1 polymer ?
#
loop_
_entity_poly.entity_id
_entity_poly.type
_entity_poly.pdbx_seq_one_letter_code
_entity_poly.pdbx_strand_id
1 'polypeptide(L)'
;MDPVKKAIREKERLQEAERFEVLRNRSRHERMERWKERLTSFFDFLAGTAVWIGIKRYFRFLLADFWIVNYTFIIFLLLMGLPSFYVLCLLPYFFASPIVKIVAFLFPSILLIEWFRQILFERALSRLVISVRGYREILDRAELGYYSWFELELKVVASRNQEAVAALLESFTIRSKKLFYPHDWDMKEPRTFWTCSYDGAAGSANSRVVLFLFRDLLVKLNRLHKFDPSIESVTISVLSGPIEVEARSNQANSD
;
A
#
# COMPACT_ATOMS: atom_id res chain seq x y z
N MET A 1 -47.35 -37.69 -44.05
CA MET A 1 -46.07 -36.94 -44.20
C MET A 1 -44.95 -37.91 -43.90
N ASP A 2 -44.02 -38.09 -44.83
CA ASP A 2 -43.01 -39.17 -44.81
C ASP A 2 -42.06 -39.01 -43.60
N PRO A 3 -41.94 -40.00 -42.68
CA PRO A 3 -41.18 -39.86 -41.43
C PRO A 3 -39.70 -39.55 -41.65
N VAL A 4 -39.12 -40.04 -42.76
CA VAL A 4 -37.73 -39.76 -43.15
C VAL A 4 -37.54 -38.28 -43.51
N LYS A 5 -38.49 -37.68 -44.23
CA LYS A 5 -38.45 -36.24 -44.57
C LYS A 5 -38.61 -35.34 -43.33
N LYS A 6 -39.33 -35.81 -42.31
CA LYS A 6 -39.45 -35.10 -41.03
C LYS A 6 -38.13 -35.12 -40.25
N ALA A 7 -37.47 -36.28 -40.16
CA ALA A 7 -36.18 -36.44 -39.49
C ALA A 7 -35.06 -35.61 -40.15
N ILE A 8 -35.04 -35.51 -41.49
CA ILE A 8 -34.06 -34.69 -42.22
C ILE A 8 -34.25 -33.20 -41.91
N ARG A 9 -35.48 -32.69 -41.94
CA ARG A 9 -35.76 -31.27 -41.59
C ARG A 9 -35.42 -30.93 -40.15
N GLU A 10 -35.63 -31.87 -39.24
CA GLU A 10 -35.34 -31.66 -37.82
C GLU A 10 -33.83 -31.64 -37.57
N LYS A 11 -33.07 -32.50 -38.26
CA LYS A 11 -31.61 -32.47 -38.26
C LYS A 11 -31.05 -31.17 -38.84
N GLU A 12 -31.59 -30.68 -39.95
CA GLU A 12 -31.18 -29.40 -40.56
C GLU A 12 -31.46 -28.22 -39.61
N ARG A 13 -32.64 -28.18 -38.98
CA ARG A 13 -32.95 -27.15 -37.96
C ARG A 13 -32.02 -27.19 -36.75
N LEU A 14 -31.67 -28.38 -36.26
CA LEU A 14 -30.74 -28.52 -35.15
C LEU A 14 -29.32 -28.07 -35.53
N GLN A 15 -28.87 -28.39 -36.74
CA GLN A 15 -27.57 -27.91 -37.25
C GLN A 15 -27.53 -26.40 -37.45
N GLU A 16 -28.63 -25.78 -37.91
CA GLU A 16 -28.75 -24.32 -38.01
C GLU A 16 -28.74 -23.66 -36.63
N ALA A 17 -29.44 -24.25 -35.66
CA ALA A 17 -29.46 -23.77 -34.27
C ALA A 17 -28.07 -23.84 -33.62
N GLU A 18 -27.35 -24.96 -33.79
CA GLU A 18 -25.97 -25.12 -33.29
C GLU A 18 -25.02 -24.09 -33.91
N ARG A 19 -25.09 -23.87 -35.24
CA ARG A 19 -24.27 -22.85 -35.91
C ARG A 19 -24.59 -21.44 -35.40
N PHE A 20 -25.86 -21.14 -35.16
CA PHE A 20 -26.29 -19.85 -34.63
C PHE A 20 -25.79 -19.65 -33.20
N GLU A 21 -25.83 -20.68 -32.35
CA GLU A 21 -25.29 -20.64 -30.99
C GLU A 21 -23.77 -20.46 -30.96
N VAL A 22 -23.03 -21.16 -31.84
CA VAL A 22 -21.57 -21.01 -31.96
C VAL A 22 -21.20 -19.57 -32.39
N LEU A 23 -21.88 -19.00 -33.39
CA LEU A 23 -21.68 -17.62 -33.82
C LEU A 23 -22.06 -16.61 -32.73
N ARG A 24 -23.13 -16.88 -31.98
CA ARG A 24 -23.56 -16.05 -30.84
C ARG A 24 -22.55 -16.10 -29.70
N ASN A 25 -21.99 -17.27 -29.39
CA ASN A 25 -20.97 -17.42 -28.35
C ASN A 25 -19.63 -16.78 -28.75
N ARG A 26 -19.24 -16.88 -30.02
CA ARG A 26 -18.05 -16.22 -30.58
C ARG A 26 -18.18 -14.69 -30.52
N SER A 27 -19.32 -14.15 -30.98
CA SER A 27 -19.57 -12.71 -30.91
C SER A 27 -19.70 -12.18 -29.48
N ARG A 28 -20.14 -13.00 -28.51
CA ARG A 28 -20.11 -12.68 -27.08
C ARG A 28 -18.68 -12.65 -26.54
N HIS A 29 -17.85 -13.63 -26.89
CA HIS A 29 -16.42 -13.65 -26.52
C HIS A 29 -15.68 -12.44 -27.07
N GLU A 30 -15.83 -12.14 -28.36
CA GLU A 30 -15.20 -10.97 -29.00
C GLU A 30 -15.68 -9.64 -28.41
N ARG A 31 -16.94 -9.55 -27.96
CA ARG A 31 -17.42 -8.37 -27.22
C ARG A 31 -16.79 -8.28 -25.84
N MET A 32 -16.69 -9.41 -25.13
CA MET A 32 -16.11 -9.47 -23.80
C MET A 32 -14.61 -9.17 -23.81
N GLU A 33 -13.87 -9.67 -24.79
CA GLU A 33 -12.45 -9.34 -25.00
C GLU A 33 -12.27 -7.85 -25.30
N ARG A 34 -13.04 -7.28 -26.23
CA ARG A 34 -13.02 -5.83 -26.49
C ARG A 34 -13.39 -5.01 -25.26
N TRP A 35 -14.31 -5.51 -24.41
CA TRP A 35 -14.66 -4.85 -23.15
C TRP A 35 -13.52 -4.93 -22.14
N LYS A 36 -12.86 -6.09 -22.03
CA LYS A 36 -11.65 -6.27 -21.20
C LYS A 36 -10.54 -5.33 -21.65
N GLU A 37 -10.22 -5.28 -22.93
CA GLU A 37 -9.19 -4.38 -23.50
C GLU A 37 -9.52 -2.91 -23.25
N ARG A 38 -10.79 -2.51 -23.38
CA ARG A 38 -11.23 -1.15 -23.04
C ARG A 38 -11.11 -0.87 -21.55
N LEU A 39 -11.46 -1.83 -20.70
CA LEU A 39 -11.29 -1.68 -19.26
C LEU A 39 -9.81 -1.59 -18.88
N THR A 40 -8.96 -2.48 -19.39
CA THR A 40 -7.52 -2.45 -19.08
C THR A 40 -6.90 -1.15 -19.57
N SER A 41 -7.15 -0.73 -20.80
CA SER A 41 -6.65 0.56 -21.31
C SER A 41 -7.19 1.76 -20.51
N PHE A 42 -8.44 1.74 -20.06
CA PHE A 42 -9.00 2.78 -19.21
C PHE A 42 -8.38 2.79 -17.81
N PHE A 43 -8.17 1.62 -17.20
CA PHE A 43 -7.50 1.50 -15.90
C PHE A 43 -6.01 1.87 -16.00
N ASP A 44 -5.33 1.52 -17.08
CA ASP A 44 -3.94 1.90 -17.33
C ASP A 44 -3.81 3.41 -17.52
N PHE A 45 -4.75 4.02 -18.27
CA PHE A 45 -4.83 5.47 -18.40
C PHE A 45 -5.09 6.17 -17.06
N LEU A 46 -6.07 5.69 -16.29
CA LEU A 46 -6.34 6.21 -14.95
C LEU A 46 -5.15 5.98 -14.01
N ALA A 47 -4.44 4.87 -14.15
CA ALA A 47 -3.35 4.48 -13.28
C ALA A 47 -2.16 5.46 -13.32
N GLY A 48 -1.97 6.14 -14.45
CA GLY A 48 -0.95 7.16 -14.65
C GLY A 48 -1.36 8.58 -14.23
N THR A 49 -2.62 8.80 -13.83
CA THR A 49 -3.07 10.14 -13.42
C THR A 49 -2.54 10.54 -12.05
N ALA A 50 -2.24 11.82 -11.85
CA ALA A 50 -1.81 12.37 -10.57
C ALA A 50 -2.82 12.09 -9.43
N VAL A 51 -4.12 12.05 -9.77
CA VAL A 51 -5.20 11.70 -8.84
C VAL A 51 -5.06 10.25 -8.38
N TRP A 52 -4.85 9.30 -9.29
CA TRP A 52 -4.69 7.90 -8.93
C TRP A 52 -3.40 7.61 -8.16
N ILE A 53 -2.31 8.30 -8.49
CA ILE A 53 -1.07 8.24 -7.70
C ILE A 53 -1.34 8.76 -6.28
N GLY A 54 -2.09 9.86 -6.15
CA GLY A 54 -2.52 10.39 -4.86
C GLY A 54 -3.39 9.41 -4.07
N ILE A 55 -4.34 8.75 -4.74
CA ILE A 55 -5.21 7.71 -4.14
C ILE A 55 -4.38 6.49 -3.71
N LYS A 56 -3.46 6.00 -4.55
CA LYS A 56 -2.53 4.91 -4.20
C LYS A 56 -1.70 5.27 -2.97
N ARG A 57 -1.17 6.50 -2.92
CA ARG A 57 -0.42 7.01 -1.76
C ARG A 57 -1.30 7.01 -0.51
N TYR A 58 -2.52 7.51 -0.60
CA TYR A 58 -3.49 7.51 0.49
C TYR A 58 -3.81 6.09 1.00
N PHE A 59 -4.11 5.14 0.10
CA PHE A 59 -4.33 3.75 0.49
C PHE A 59 -3.08 3.10 1.08
N ARG A 60 -1.88 3.51 0.66
CA ARG A 60 -0.63 3.05 1.27
C ARG A 60 -0.49 3.55 2.71
N PHE A 61 -0.85 4.80 3.00
CA PHE A 61 -0.93 5.31 4.37
C PHE A 61 -1.92 4.48 5.20
N LEU A 62 -3.13 4.30 4.68
CA LEU A 62 -4.18 3.49 5.29
C LEU A 62 -3.66 2.09 5.66
N LEU A 63 -3.04 1.39 4.71
CA LEU A 63 -2.54 0.02 4.89
C LEU A 63 -1.27 -0.08 5.75
N ALA A 64 -0.47 0.98 5.83
CA ALA A 64 0.74 1.00 6.65
C ALA A 64 0.41 0.97 8.15
N ASP A 65 -0.63 1.68 8.60
CA ASP A 65 -1.02 1.82 10.02
C ASP A 65 -1.87 0.69 10.57
N PHE A 66 -2.55 -0.08 9.72
CA PHE A 66 -3.24 -1.29 10.14
C PHE A 66 -2.30 -2.40 10.69
N TRP A 67 -1.05 -2.05 10.99
CA TRP A 67 -0.13 -2.76 11.88
C TRP A 67 -0.80 -3.31 13.16
N ILE A 68 -1.70 -2.54 13.80
CA ILE A 68 -2.38 -2.96 15.06
C ILE A 68 -3.61 -3.83 14.81
N VAL A 69 -4.23 -3.68 13.64
CA VAL A 69 -5.52 -4.28 13.36
C VAL A 69 -5.35 -5.22 12.18
N ASN A 70 -4.84 -6.40 12.56
CA ASN A 70 -4.93 -7.71 11.89
C ASN A 70 -5.86 -7.69 10.67
N TYR A 71 -5.50 -8.33 9.55
CA TYR A 71 -6.31 -8.40 8.32
C TYR A 71 -7.82 -8.60 8.57
N THR A 72 -8.15 -9.34 9.62
CA THR A 72 -9.47 -9.50 10.22
C THR A 72 -10.26 -8.22 10.44
N PHE A 73 -9.65 -7.11 10.87
CA PHE A 73 -10.32 -5.85 11.13
C PHE A 73 -10.59 -5.02 9.88
N ILE A 74 -9.69 -5.03 8.90
CA ILE A 74 -9.97 -4.45 7.57
C ILE A 74 -11.09 -5.25 6.90
N ILE A 75 -10.99 -6.58 6.95
CA ILE A 75 -12.04 -7.49 6.46
C ILE A 75 -13.35 -7.25 7.21
N PHE A 76 -13.32 -7.06 8.54
CA PHE A 76 -14.49 -6.73 9.36
C PHE A 76 -15.06 -5.36 8.99
N LEU A 77 -14.22 -4.35 8.78
CA LEU A 77 -14.64 -3.02 8.31
C LEU A 77 -15.32 -3.08 6.95
N LEU A 78 -14.80 -3.89 6.03
CA LEU A 78 -15.40 -4.09 4.72
C LEU A 78 -16.70 -4.91 4.81
N LEU A 79 -16.71 -6.02 5.57
CA LEU A 79 -17.86 -6.90 5.74
C LEU A 79 -19.00 -6.26 6.54
N MET A 80 -18.70 -5.36 7.47
CA MET A 80 -19.72 -4.70 8.29
C MET A 80 -20.08 -3.33 7.72
N GLY A 81 -19.09 -2.56 7.24
CA GLY A 81 -19.28 -1.18 6.78
C GLY A 81 -20.06 -1.09 5.47
N LEU A 82 -19.70 -1.88 4.44
CA LEU A 82 -20.37 -1.82 3.14
C LEU A 82 -21.84 -2.28 3.21
N PRO A 83 -22.18 -3.41 3.86
CA PRO A 83 -23.58 -3.81 4.02
C PRO A 83 -24.36 -2.84 4.90
N SER A 84 -23.77 -2.32 5.98
CA SER A 84 -24.44 -1.32 6.82
C SER A 84 -24.75 -0.05 6.04
N PHE A 85 -23.80 0.44 5.23
CA PHE A 85 -24.00 1.61 4.38
C PHE A 85 -25.07 1.36 3.30
N TYR A 86 -25.02 0.20 2.64
CA TYR A 86 -26.02 -0.20 1.64
C TYR A 86 -27.44 -0.31 2.23
N VAL A 87 -27.59 -0.96 3.37
CA VAL A 87 -28.87 -1.06 4.10
C VAL A 87 -29.35 0.33 4.53
N LEU A 88 -28.45 1.21 4.94
CA LEU A 88 -28.79 2.58 5.30
C LEU A 88 -29.38 3.39 4.14
N CYS A 89 -28.79 3.23 2.94
CA CYS A 89 -29.28 3.88 1.73
C CYS A 89 -30.65 3.37 1.29
N LEU A 90 -30.96 2.09 1.54
CA LEU A 90 -32.25 1.48 1.20
C LEU A 90 -33.33 1.74 2.26
N LEU A 91 -32.96 1.73 3.54
CA LEU A 91 -33.88 1.75 4.66
C LEU A 91 -33.43 2.81 5.68
N PRO A 92 -33.72 4.10 5.42
CA PRO A 92 -33.15 5.22 6.17
C PRO A 92 -33.54 5.24 7.66
N TYR A 93 -34.65 4.60 8.00
CA TYR A 93 -35.17 4.51 9.37
C TYR A 93 -34.26 3.72 10.33
N PHE A 94 -33.42 2.81 9.83
CA PHE A 94 -32.41 2.13 10.64
C PHE A 94 -31.35 3.08 11.21
N PHE A 95 -31.18 4.25 10.59
CA PHE A 95 -30.29 5.29 11.10
C PHE A 95 -30.77 5.87 12.44
N ALA A 96 -31.99 5.60 12.90
CA ALA A 96 -32.41 5.98 14.26
C ALA A 96 -31.63 5.21 15.35
N SER A 97 -31.18 3.98 15.05
CA SER A 97 -30.44 3.15 16.01
C SER A 97 -29.04 3.71 16.28
N PRO A 98 -28.65 3.93 17.54
CA PRO A 98 -27.34 4.45 17.89
C PRO A 98 -26.19 3.53 17.45
N ILE A 99 -26.40 2.20 17.47
CA ILE A 99 -25.39 1.22 17.03
C ILE A 99 -25.12 1.38 15.53
N VAL A 100 -26.18 1.51 14.74
CA VAL A 100 -26.07 1.69 13.28
C VAL A 100 -25.39 3.01 12.95
N LYS A 101 -25.70 4.09 13.67
CA LYS A 101 -24.98 5.37 13.53
C LYS A 101 -23.48 5.21 13.79
N ILE A 102 -23.10 4.56 14.89
CA ILE A 102 -21.69 4.34 15.24
C ILE A 102 -20.97 3.58 14.12
N VAL A 103 -21.54 2.46 13.66
CA VAL A 103 -20.94 1.66 12.59
C VAL A 103 -20.85 2.44 11.28
N ALA A 104 -21.91 3.19 10.92
CA ALA A 104 -21.95 4.01 9.72
C ALA A 104 -20.93 5.16 9.74
N PHE A 105 -20.66 5.76 10.90
CA PHE A 105 -19.67 6.84 11.04
C PHE A 105 -18.23 6.34 11.24
N LEU A 106 -18.03 5.12 11.71
CA LEU A 106 -16.69 4.59 12.03
C LEU A 106 -15.82 4.46 10.77
N PHE A 107 -16.36 3.94 9.68
CA PHE A 107 -15.65 3.81 8.40
C PHE A 107 -15.21 5.18 7.81
N PRO A 108 -16.10 6.16 7.59
CA PRO A 108 -15.68 7.46 7.08
C PRO A 108 -14.77 8.20 8.06
N SER A 109 -14.92 8.02 9.38
CA SER A 109 -14.02 8.62 10.37
C SER A 109 -12.60 8.09 10.25
N ILE A 110 -12.42 6.77 10.07
CA ILE A 110 -11.09 6.19 9.82
C ILE A 110 -10.48 6.78 8.56
N LEU A 111 -11.24 6.84 7.45
CA LEU A 111 -10.74 7.44 6.23
C LEU A 111 -10.32 8.91 6.42
N LEU A 112 -11.12 9.68 7.17
CA LEU A 112 -10.86 11.10 7.40
C LEU A 112 -9.63 11.31 8.30
N ILE A 113 -9.43 10.48 9.33
CA ILE A 113 -8.23 10.48 10.18
C ILE A 113 -6.97 10.21 9.34
N GLU A 114 -7.04 9.20 8.47
CA GLU A 114 -5.95 8.79 7.59
C GLU A 114 -5.60 9.89 6.60
N TRP A 115 -6.62 10.58 6.09
CA TRP A 115 -6.45 11.71 5.18
C TRP A 115 -5.76 12.88 5.89
N PHE A 116 -6.20 13.21 7.11
CA PHE A 116 -5.51 14.21 7.94
C PHE A 116 -4.07 13.81 8.23
N ARG A 117 -3.79 12.53 8.49
CA ARG A 117 -2.41 12.06 8.73
C ARG A 117 -1.54 12.24 7.50
N GLN A 118 -2.04 11.90 6.32
CA GLN A 118 -1.33 12.14 5.06
C GLN A 118 -1.00 13.64 4.91
N ILE A 119 -1.96 14.54 5.16
CA ILE A 119 -1.73 15.99 5.11
C ILE A 119 -0.65 16.41 6.12
N LEU A 120 -0.73 15.92 7.36
CA LEU A 120 0.25 16.23 8.40
C LEU A 120 1.65 15.70 8.06
N PHE A 121 1.72 14.56 7.40
CA PHE A 121 2.96 13.96 6.92
C PHE A 121 3.60 14.82 5.82
N GLU A 122 2.86 15.17 4.77
CA GLU A 122 3.35 16.03 3.69
C GLU A 122 3.77 17.39 4.25
N ARG A 123 2.99 17.93 5.19
CA ARG A 123 3.33 19.18 5.88
C ARG A 123 4.61 19.06 6.70
N ALA A 124 4.85 17.94 7.38
CA ALA A 124 6.07 17.72 8.15
C ALA A 124 7.31 17.70 7.24
N LEU A 125 7.21 17.05 6.08
CA LEU A 125 8.28 16.98 5.09
C LEU A 125 8.55 18.33 4.43
N SER A 126 7.50 19.08 4.09
CA SER A 126 7.64 20.44 3.52
C SER A 126 8.32 21.44 4.46
N ARG A 127 8.37 21.14 5.77
CA ARG A 127 8.97 21.98 6.82
C ARG A 127 10.41 21.57 7.19
N LEU A 128 10.97 20.60 6.48
CA LEU A 128 12.37 20.24 6.64
C LEU A 128 13.24 21.37 6.08
N VAL A 129 14.17 21.87 6.90
CA VAL A 129 15.18 22.85 6.48
C VAL A 129 16.36 22.13 5.82
N ILE A 130 16.63 20.90 6.28
CA ILE A 130 17.65 20.02 5.72
C ILE A 130 17.29 19.57 4.30
N SER A 131 18.28 19.52 3.41
CA SER A 131 18.12 18.98 2.06
C SER A 131 18.01 17.45 2.11
N VAL A 132 16.84 16.91 1.78
CA VAL A 132 16.61 15.45 1.69
C VAL A 132 16.42 15.03 0.23
N ARG A 133 17.27 14.13 -0.27
CA ARG A 133 17.24 13.59 -1.65
C ARG A 133 16.76 12.13 -1.67
N GLY A 134 16.09 11.74 -2.76
CA GLY A 134 15.63 10.35 -3.01
C GLY A 134 14.39 9.90 -2.24
N TYR A 135 14.00 10.60 -1.17
CA TYR A 135 12.80 10.26 -0.39
C TYR A 135 11.52 10.22 -1.22
N ARG A 136 11.32 11.20 -2.10
CA ARG A 136 10.12 11.30 -2.95
C ARG A 136 10.06 10.19 -3.99
N GLU A 137 11.21 9.84 -4.57
CA GLU A 137 11.32 8.75 -5.53
C GLU A 137 10.93 7.42 -4.91
N ILE A 138 11.35 7.17 -3.66
CA ILE A 138 10.95 5.98 -2.91
C ILE A 138 9.44 5.99 -2.64
N LEU A 139 8.89 7.12 -2.20
CA LEU A 139 7.44 7.25 -1.98
C LEU A 139 6.61 7.09 -3.26
N ASP A 140 7.15 7.43 -4.42
CA ASP A 140 6.41 7.36 -5.69
C ASP A 140 6.58 6.01 -6.41
N ARG A 141 7.46 5.12 -5.93
CA ARG A 141 7.60 3.76 -6.48
C ARG A 141 6.29 2.97 -6.37
N ALA A 142 5.86 2.38 -7.48
CA ALA A 142 4.65 1.57 -7.55
C ALA A 142 4.79 0.28 -6.72
N GLU A 143 5.97 -0.33 -6.75
CA GLU A 143 6.31 -1.58 -6.08
C GLU A 143 6.53 -1.42 -4.57
N LEU A 144 6.53 -0.19 -4.04
CA LEU A 144 6.61 0.04 -2.60
C LEU A 144 5.31 -0.41 -1.92
N GLY A 145 5.30 -1.68 -1.53
CA GLY A 145 4.18 -2.37 -0.90
C GLY A 145 4.36 -2.59 0.60
N TYR A 146 3.43 -3.35 1.16
CA TYR A 146 3.57 -3.88 2.53
C TYR A 146 4.47 -5.12 2.56
N TYR A 147 4.37 -5.97 1.55
CA TYR A 147 5.11 -7.23 1.42
C TYR A 147 6.40 -7.11 0.63
N SER A 148 6.54 -6.05 -0.15
CA SER A 148 7.69 -5.80 -1.01
C SER A 148 8.71 -4.99 -0.21
N TRP A 149 9.86 -5.61 0.05
CA TRP A 149 10.98 -5.02 0.76
C TRP A 149 12.08 -4.63 -0.20
N PHE A 150 12.62 -3.43 -0.02
CA PHE A 150 13.74 -2.90 -0.77
C PHE A 150 14.91 -2.70 0.17
N GLU A 151 16.10 -3.06 -0.25
CA GLU A 151 17.29 -2.66 0.48
C GLU A 151 17.55 -1.18 0.21
N LEU A 152 17.56 -0.38 1.26
CA LEU A 152 17.75 1.06 1.21
C LEU A 152 19.04 1.42 1.92
N GLU A 153 19.65 2.50 1.46
CA GLU A 153 20.77 3.15 2.11
C GLU A 153 20.39 4.60 2.44
N LEU A 154 20.76 5.03 3.63
CA LEU A 154 20.48 6.34 4.18
C LEU A 154 21.82 6.97 4.55
N LYS A 155 22.23 7.99 3.81
CA LYS A 155 23.51 8.69 4.01
C LYS A 155 23.26 10.10 4.51
N VAL A 156 23.89 10.46 5.63
CA VAL A 156 23.77 11.78 6.25
C VAL A 156 25.14 12.45 6.22
N VAL A 157 25.25 13.51 5.43
CA VAL A 157 26.46 14.32 5.37
C VAL A 157 26.34 15.43 6.41
N ALA A 158 27.21 15.41 7.41
CA ALA A 158 27.27 16.42 8.46
C ALA A 158 28.70 16.92 8.66
N SER A 159 28.85 18.24 8.74
CA SER A 159 30.12 18.92 8.97
C SER A 159 30.54 18.90 10.44
N ARG A 160 29.57 18.80 11.38
CA ARG A 160 29.76 18.76 12.84
C ARG A 160 28.71 17.86 13.51
N ASN A 161 28.93 17.52 14.79
CA ASN A 161 28.04 16.67 15.59
C ASN A 161 27.74 15.30 14.96
N GLN A 162 28.77 14.69 14.36
CA GLN A 162 28.65 13.38 13.73
C GLN A 162 28.23 12.30 14.75
N GLU A 163 28.65 12.41 16.01
CA GLU A 163 28.22 11.53 17.10
C GLU A 163 26.71 11.58 17.35
N ALA A 164 26.10 12.77 17.35
CA ALA A 164 24.65 12.91 17.53
C ALA A 164 23.88 12.35 16.34
N VAL A 165 24.41 12.52 15.12
CA VAL A 165 23.85 11.92 13.91
C VAL A 165 23.93 10.39 13.98
N ALA A 166 25.09 9.84 14.35
CA ALA A 166 25.30 8.41 14.51
C ALA A 166 24.34 7.82 15.57
N ALA A 167 24.16 8.49 16.71
CA ALA A 167 23.22 8.07 17.74
C ALA A 167 21.75 8.06 17.25
N LEU A 168 21.37 9.02 16.41
CA LEU A 168 20.03 9.04 15.80
C LEU A 168 19.86 7.90 14.78
N LEU A 169 20.88 7.61 13.98
CA LEU A 169 20.88 6.50 13.03
C LEU A 169 20.84 5.15 13.77
N GLU A 170 21.62 4.99 14.84
CA GLU A 170 21.63 3.81 15.69
C GLU A 170 20.28 3.60 16.39
N SER A 171 19.68 4.66 16.93
CA SER A 171 18.33 4.60 17.49
C SER A 171 17.31 4.13 16.45
N PHE A 172 17.47 4.60 15.21
CA PHE A 172 16.64 4.16 14.09
C PHE A 172 16.85 2.68 13.75
N THR A 173 18.09 2.18 13.66
CA THR A 173 18.37 0.76 13.35
C THR A 173 17.89 -0.19 14.44
N ILE A 174 18.04 0.19 15.71
CA ILE A 174 17.51 -0.59 16.85
C ILE A 174 15.98 -0.68 16.76
N ARG A 175 15.32 0.46 16.52
CA ARG A 175 13.86 0.51 16.44
C ARG A 175 13.32 -0.24 15.22
N SER A 176 14.01 -0.17 14.08
CA SER A 176 13.62 -0.91 12.89
C SER A 176 13.74 -2.42 13.11
N LYS A 177 14.87 -2.88 13.68
CA LYS A 177 15.08 -4.28 14.03
C LYS A 177 14.01 -4.79 14.99
N LYS A 178 13.69 -4.03 16.04
CA LYS A 178 12.69 -4.44 17.06
C LYS A 178 11.27 -4.53 16.51
N LEU A 179 10.85 -3.61 15.65
CA LEU A 179 9.44 -3.50 15.23
C LEU A 179 9.09 -4.34 14.00
N PHE A 180 10.07 -4.62 13.14
CA PHE A 180 9.79 -5.08 11.78
C PHE A 180 10.44 -6.42 11.42
N TYR A 181 11.38 -6.89 12.23
CA TYR A 181 12.06 -8.16 11.98
C TYR A 181 11.71 -9.17 13.09
N PRO A 182 11.76 -10.47 12.78
CA PRO A 182 11.51 -11.52 13.76
C PRO A 182 12.64 -11.53 14.79
N HIS A 183 12.33 -11.89 16.03
CA HIS A 183 13.36 -12.13 17.04
C HIS A 183 14.01 -13.52 16.90
N ASP A 184 13.31 -14.49 16.31
CA ASP A 184 13.79 -15.87 16.20
C ASP A 184 14.83 -16.03 15.10
N TRP A 185 16.06 -16.39 15.50
CA TRP A 185 17.21 -16.56 14.61
C TRP A 185 17.14 -17.80 13.71
N ASP A 186 16.19 -18.72 13.96
CA ASP A 186 16.02 -19.96 13.20
C ASP A 186 15.16 -19.81 11.92
N MET A 187 14.57 -18.64 11.70
CA MET A 187 13.94 -18.31 10.42
C MET A 187 15.02 -17.93 9.41
N LYS A 188 15.00 -18.56 8.22
CA LYS A 188 15.75 -18.06 7.04
C LYS A 188 15.17 -16.70 6.67
N GLU A 189 15.68 -15.64 7.28
CA GLU A 189 15.27 -14.26 7.02
C GLU A 189 15.91 -13.78 5.72
N PRO A 190 15.16 -13.60 4.62
CA PRO A 190 15.72 -13.12 3.36
C PRO A 190 16.04 -11.61 3.36
N ARG A 191 15.58 -10.86 4.38
CA ARG A 191 15.78 -9.41 4.48
C ARG A 191 17.12 -9.07 5.13
N THR A 192 17.76 -8.00 4.65
CA THR A 192 18.91 -7.40 5.30
C THR A 192 18.48 -6.62 6.54
N PHE A 193 18.99 -6.96 7.72
CA PHE A 193 18.80 -6.16 8.93
C PHE A 193 19.44 -4.78 8.78
N TRP A 194 18.84 -3.77 9.42
CA TRP A 194 19.43 -2.44 9.44
C TRP A 194 20.75 -2.42 10.22
N THR A 195 21.82 -2.01 9.54
CA THR A 195 23.14 -1.77 10.13
C THR A 195 23.45 -0.29 10.10
N CYS A 196 24.12 0.19 11.14
CA CYS A 196 24.54 1.59 11.27
C CYS A 196 26.02 1.69 10.88
N SER A 197 26.35 2.67 10.04
CA SER A 197 27.70 3.17 9.83
C SER A 197 27.85 4.55 10.49
N TYR A 198 29.04 5.12 10.40
CA TYR A 198 29.34 6.43 11.01
C TYR A 198 28.53 7.58 10.40
N ASP A 199 28.31 7.56 9.08
CA ASP A 199 27.62 8.59 8.32
C ASP A 199 26.33 8.07 7.64
N GLY A 200 25.87 6.87 7.99
CA GLY A 200 24.72 6.28 7.34
C GLY A 200 24.14 5.04 8.00
N ALA A 201 23.10 4.51 7.38
CA ALA A 201 22.48 3.25 7.75
C ALA A 201 21.97 2.55 6.49
N ALA A 202 22.07 1.23 6.44
CA ALA A 202 21.56 0.44 5.32
C ALA A 202 20.76 -0.77 5.82
N GLY A 203 19.71 -1.13 5.10
CA GLY A 203 18.87 -2.27 5.45
C GLY A 203 17.58 -2.36 4.63
N SER A 204 16.88 -3.47 4.77
CA SER A 204 15.61 -3.67 4.09
C SER A 204 14.47 -2.81 4.67
N ALA A 205 13.70 -2.16 3.82
CA ALA A 205 12.54 -1.37 4.18
C ALA A 205 11.38 -1.58 3.21
N ASN A 206 10.18 -1.57 3.77
CA ASN A 206 8.92 -1.51 3.03
C ASN A 206 8.25 -0.15 3.26
N SER A 207 7.03 0.00 2.76
CA SER A 207 6.22 1.21 2.96
C SER A 207 6.10 1.67 4.43
N ARG A 208 6.06 0.74 5.41
CA ARG A 208 5.92 1.10 6.83
C ARG A 208 7.17 1.76 7.37
N VAL A 209 8.34 1.18 7.12
CA VAL A 209 9.61 1.76 7.59
C VAL A 209 9.79 3.18 7.02
N VAL A 210 9.47 3.36 5.74
CA VAL A 210 9.57 4.65 5.04
C VAL A 210 8.56 5.69 5.56
N LEU A 211 7.33 5.27 5.87
CA LEU A 211 6.28 6.20 6.32
C LEU A 211 6.42 6.58 7.80
N PHE A 212 6.82 5.65 8.66
CA PHE A 212 6.90 5.90 10.10
C PHE A 212 8.31 6.25 10.58
N LEU A 213 9.25 5.35 10.33
CA LEU A 213 10.57 5.47 10.94
C LEU A 213 11.44 6.51 10.23
N PHE A 214 11.42 6.56 8.89
CA PHE A 214 12.15 7.61 8.18
C PHE A 214 11.59 9.00 8.51
N ARG A 215 10.26 9.14 8.62
CA ARG A 215 9.65 10.41 9.02
C ARG A 215 10.15 10.84 10.40
N ASP A 216 10.12 9.94 11.40
CA ASP A 216 10.61 10.24 12.75
C ASP A 216 12.10 10.64 12.74
N LEU A 217 12.92 9.88 12.01
CA LEU A 217 14.34 10.17 11.83
C LEU A 217 14.56 11.55 11.19
N LEU A 218 13.91 11.85 10.06
CA LEU A 218 14.04 13.14 9.37
C LEU A 218 13.59 14.31 10.23
N VAL A 219 12.52 14.16 11.02
CA VAL A 219 12.06 15.20 11.96
C VAL A 219 13.10 15.43 13.06
N LYS A 220 13.71 14.37 13.61
CA LYS A 220 14.75 14.48 14.63
C LYS A 220 16.03 15.10 14.06
N LEU A 221 16.48 14.68 12.88
CA LEU A 221 17.61 15.29 12.18
C LEU A 221 17.37 16.77 11.89
N ASN A 222 16.16 17.14 11.44
CA ASN A 222 15.81 18.54 11.22
C ASN A 222 15.79 19.37 12.51
N ARG A 223 15.36 18.77 13.64
CA ARG A 223 15.44 19.44 14.96
C ARG A 223 16.89 19.64 15.39
N LEU A 224 17.74 18.64 15.19
CA LEU A 224 19.17 18.73 15.45
C LEU A 224 19.81 19.85 14.60
N HIS A 225 19.54 19.86 13.29
CA HIS A 225 20.05 20.90 12.38
C HIS A 225 19.55 22.31 12.73
N LYS A 226 18.31 22.45 13.22
CA LYS A 226 17.78 23.76 13.67
C LYS A 226 18.45 24.24 14.94
N PHE A 227 18.87 23.33 15.81
CA PHE A 227 19.60 23.66 17.03
C PHE A 227 21.06 24.00 16.73
N ASP A 228 21.71 23.18 15.90
CA ASP A 228 23.06 23.40 15.38
C ASP A 228 23.10 23.06 13.88
N PRO A 229 23.26 24.06 12.98
CA PRO A 229 23.28 23.89 11.53
C PRO A 229 24.49 23.10 11.02
N SER A 230 24.55 21.79 11.32
CA SER A 230 25.68 20.93 11.00
C SER A 230 25.43 19.95 9.86
N ILE A 231 24.16 19.58 9.62
CA ILE A 231 23.76 18.64 8.57
C ILE A 231 23.67 19.35 7.22
N GLU A 232 24.46 18.90 6.24
CA GLU A 232 24.47 19.45 4.89
C GLU A 232 23.39 18.81 4.01
N SER A 233 23.30 17.48 4.04
CA SER A 233 22.30 16.75 3.26
C SER A 233 22.01 15.36 3.81
N VAL A 234 20.82 14.87 3.50
CA VAL A 234 20.39 13.49 3.71
C VAL A 234 20.06 12.90 2.35
N THR A 235 20.68 11.79 1.99
CA THR A 235 20.44 11.08 0.73
C THR A 235 19.89 9.71 1.04
N ILE A 236 18.82 9.32 0.35
CA ILE A 236 18.18 8.02 0.51
C ILE A 236 18.18 7.34 -0.85
N SER A 237 18.89 6.22 -0.95
CA SER A 237 19.08 5.43 -2.17
C SER A 237 18.47 4.04 -2.02
N VAL A 238 18.05 3.47 -3.15
CA VAL A 238 17.67 2.05 -3.23
C VAL A 238 18.89 1.28 -3.71
N LEU A 239 19.30 0.27 -2.94
CA LEU A 239 20.41 -0.61 -3.27
C LEU A 239 19.94 -1.83 -4.06
N SER A 240 18.88 -2.50 -3.59
CA SER A 240 18.39 -3.76 -4.17
C SER A 240 16.90 -4.03 -3.85
N GLY A 241 16.32 -5.07 -4.45
CA GLY A 241 14.91 -5.48 -4.30
C GLY A 241 14.06 -5.25 -5.57
N PRO A 242 12.74 -5.53 -5.52
CA PRO A 242 11.98 -5.97 -4.35
C PRO A 242 12.19 -7.45 -3.98
N ILE A 243 12.20 -7.75 -2.69
CA ILE A 243 12.05 -9.10 -2.15
C ILE A 243 10.64 -9.17 -1.53
N GLU A 244 9.85 -10.14 -1.96
CA GLU A 244 8.53 -10.40 -1.37
C GLU A 244 8.66 -11.29 -0.13
N VAL A 245 8.05 -10.86 0.97
CA VAL A 245 8.05 -11.61 2.21
C VAL A 245 6.62 -11.74 2.73
N GLU A 246 6.25 -12.96 3.13
CA GLU A 246 4.91 -13.27 3.63
C GLU A 246 4.52 -12.42 4.85
N ALA A 247 3.21 -12.16 5.00
CA ALA A 247 2.68 -11.36 6.11
C ALA A 247 3.08 -11.83 7.51
N ARG A 248 3.30 -13.15 7.67
CA ARG A 248 3.62 -13.79 8.95
C ARG A 248 5.01 -13.43 9.48
N SER A 249 5.96 -13.10 8.61
CA SER A 249 7.32 -12.71 9.04
C SER A 249 7.40 -11.31 9.66
N ASN A 250 6.31 -10.53 9.55
CA ASN A 250 6.21 -9.18 10.10
C ASN A 250 5.57 -9.17 11.51
N GLN A 251 5.26 -10.35 12.08
CA GLN A 251 4.66 -10.47 13.40
C GLN A 251 5.76 -10.52 14.48
N ALA A 252 6.30 -9.37 14.84
CA ALA A 252 6.91 -9.23 16.16
C ALA A 252 5.77 -9.05 17.18
N ASN A 253 5.61 -10.02 18.08
CA ASN A 253 4.69 -9.95 19.21
C ASN A 253 4.89 -8.62 19.95
N SER A 254 3.82 -7.84 20.05
CA SER A 254 3.66 -6.90 21.15
C SER A 254 3.23 -7.71 22.37
N ASP A 255 4.15 -7.90 23.32
CA ASP A 255 3.76 -8.10 24.72
C ASP A 255 2.95 -6.89 25.20
#